data_AF-F4ZQD7-F1
#
_entry.id   AF-F4ZQD7-F1
#
_cell.length_a   1.000
_cell.length_b   1.000
_cell.length_c   1.000
_cell.angle_alpha   90.00
_cell.angle_beta   90.00
_cell.angle_gamma   90.00
#
_symmetry.space_group_name_H-M   'P 1'
#
loop_
_entity.id
_entity.type
_entity.pdbx_description
1 polymer ?
#
loop_
_entity_poly.entity_id
_entity_poly.type
_entity_poly.pdbx_seq_one_letter_code
_entity_poly.pdbx_strand_id
1 'polypeptide(L)'
;DQATLWENLETIDVFSIGSLPYQLATSLGHKGDPSMGIAEALPLLLTAVAEGKLTIDDIKDRLYTNPKEIFELHEQAGTSVEVEVDRAFEVEKGSFWSPLEGRRLFGSIRRVTFQNATLCLDGEAFDVPPTGKDMSSHTIPPLTPAMKPTAAAISVESPKSRQQAAFGNLRPLGRLRGITSPQALPAQGPRGAVEDLGLPLQVQPAVSTSLQKLLSQASSFRNAHVLSVKQYTRADLHILFTVAQEMRLGVQREGVLNLLSGRVMCNLFYEPSTRTSASFDAAMQRLGGRTINIDTAHSSVKKGESLQDTLRTLGCYSDAIVMRHPDENSVNIAAKYCPVPVVNGGNGSKEHPTQAFLDLFTIREELGTVQGLTITFLGDLLYGRPVHSLVYLLQHYQVQVQLVAPKGLELPAQVRDQLVASGQLLCESATLTPEILARTDVLYCTRVQRERFDSVEKYHQVKNSYRLDNATLKNAKSSMVVLHPLPRNEEVAEE
;
A
#
# COMPACT_ATOMS: atom_id res chain seq x y z
N ASP A 1 -12.11 27.77 -21.52
CA ASP A 1 -12.78 27.60 -20.20
C ASP A 1 -14.10 26.87 -20.37
N GLN A 2 -15.27 27.51 -20.20
CA GLN A 2 -16.56 26.79 -20.22
C GLN A 2 -16.84 26.01 -21.51
N ALA A 3 -16.61 26.62 -22.69
CA ALA A 3 -16.74 25.90 -23.98
C ALA A 3 -15.79 24.69 -24.03
N THR A 4 -14.55 24.87 -23.60
CA THR A 4 -13.51 23.84 -23.54
C THR A 4 -13.87 22.66 -22.62
N LEU A 5 -14.62 22.90 -21.54
CA LEU A 5 -15.12 21.83 -20.67
C LEU A 5 -16.22 21.01 -21.36
N TRP A 6 -17.11 21.63 -22.14
CA TRP A 6 -18.10 20.92 -22.94
C TRP A 6 -17.46 20.16 -24.11
N GLU A 7 -16.45 20.75 -24.76
CA GLU A 7 -15.67 20.14 -25.85
C GLU A 7 -14.87 18.89 -25.41
N ASN A 8 -14.58 18.73 -24.11
CA ASN A 8 -13.78 17.63 -23.56
C ASN A 8 -14.58 16.79 -22.52
N LEU A 9 -15.91 16.83 -22.58
CA LEU A 9 -16.78 16.13 -21.62
C LEU A 9 -16.53 14.61 -21.54
N GLU A 10 -16.11 13.99 -22.64
CA GLU A 10 -15.72 12.57 -22.72
C GLU A 10 -14.53 12.22 -21.81
N THR A 11 -13.70 13.19 -21.43
CA THR A 11 -12.53 12.98 -20.53
C THR A 11 -12.81 13.34 -19.07
N ILE A 12 -14.07 13.57 -18.69
CA ILE A 12 -14.47 13.92 -17.33
C ILE A 12 -15.18 12.73 -16.71
N ASP A 13 -14.49 11.95 -15.88
CA ASP A 13 -15.04 10.71 -15.30
C ASP A 13 -16.12 10.95 -14.24
N VAL A 14 -15.99 12.03 -13.45
CA VAL A 14 -16.79 12.26 -12.23
C VAL A 14 -17.20 13.73 -12.08
N PHE A 15 -18.44 13.98 -11.71
CA PHE A 15 -18.92 15.28 -11.24
C PHE A 15 -18.88 15.37 -9.71
N SER A 16 -18.55 16.54 -9.17
CA SER A 16 -18.52 16.80 -7.72
C SER A 16 -19.06 18.19 -7.38
N ILE A 17 -19.66 18.31 -6.19
CA ILE A 17 -20.27 19.56 -5.71
C ILE A 17 -19.27 20.27 -4.82
N GLY A 18 -18.59 21.28 -5.37
CA GLY A 18 -17.59 22.08 -4.65
C GLY A 18 -18.21 23.14 -3.72
N SER A 19 -17.45 23.59 -2.73
CA SER A 19 -17.88 24.60 -1.74
C SER A 19 -18.01 26.04 -2.27
N LEU A 20 -17.97 26.24 -3.59
CA LEU A 20 -18.01 27.56 -4.23
C LEU A 20 -19.31 28.35 -3.94
N PRO A 21 -20.54 27.75 -3.96
CA PRO A 21 -21.76 28.48 -3.63
C PRO A 21 -21.76 29.02 -2.20
N TYR A 22 -21.28 28.22 -1.24
CA TYR A 22 -21.12 28.62 0.17
C TYR A 22 -20.09 29.75 0.35
N GLN A 23 -18.96 29.70 -0.37
CA GLN A 23 -17.95 30.77 -0.35
C GLN A 23 -18.48 32.07 -0.98
N LEU A 24 -19.27 31.96 -2.04
CA LEU A 24 -19.91 33.10 -2.70
C LEU A 24 -21.00 33.73 -1.80
N ALA A 25 -21.84 32.91 -1.16
CA ALA A 25 -22.82 33.37 -0.17
C ALA A 25 -22.15 34.14 0.96
N THR A 26 -21.07 33.57 1.52
CA THR A 26 -20.30 34.16 2.62
C THR A 26 -19.64 35.48 2.23
N SER A 27 -19.05 35.58 1.02
CA SER A 27 -18.39 36.81 0.56
C SER A 27 -19.36 37.92 0.16
N LEU A 28 -20.60 37.59 -0.21
CA LEU A 28 -21.70 38.52 -0.44
C LEU A 28 -22.46 38.90 0.86
N GLY A 29 -22.09 38.33 2.01
CA GLY A 29 -22.71 38.65 3.31
C GLY A 29 -24.01 37.91 3.62
N HIS A 30 -24.35 36.88 2.84
CA HIS A 30 -25.49 36.00 3.12
C HIS A 30 -25.11 34.93 4.16
N LYS A 31 -26.11 34.42 4.89
CA LYS A 31 -25.94 33.32 5.85
C LYS A 31 -25.66 32.01 5.10
N GLY A 32 -24.40 31.61 5.01
CA GLY A 32 -23.98 30.34 4.41
C GLY A 32 -24.59 29.13 5.11
N ASP A 33 -25.05 28.15 4.34
CA ASP A 33 -25.64 26.89 4.80
C ASP A 33 -24.95 25.67 4.12
N PRO A 34 -24.72 24.54 4.81
CA PRO A 34 -24.07 23.37 4.21
C PRO A 34 -24.81 22.73 3.02
N SER A 35 -26.11 23.01 2.84
CA SER A 35 -26.90 22.51 1.71
C SER A 35 -26.69 23.29 0.40
N MET A 36 -26.07 24.47 0.44
CA MET A 36 -25.85 25.34 -0.72
C MET A 36 -25.03 24.65 -1.82
N GLY A 37 -25.57 24.62 -3.03
CA GLY A 37 -25.00 23.90 -4.17
C GLY A 37 -25.48 22.46 -4.31
N ILE A 38 -25.97 21.83 -3.23
CA ILE A 38 -26.48 20.44 -3.29
C ILE A 38 -27.88 20.43 -3.91
N ALA A 39 -28.76 21.35 -3.49
CA ALA A 39 -30.11 21.48 -4.05
C ALA A 39 -30.09 21.93 -5.52
N GLU A 40 -29.15 22.81 -5.90
CA GLU A 40 -29.10 23.38 -7.25
C GLU A 40 -28.35 22.53 -8.28
N ALA A 41 -27.46 21.62 -7.86
CA ALA A 41 -26.61 20.87 -8.80
C ALA A 41 -27.40 20.03 -9.80
N LEU A 42 -28.43 19.30 -9.35
CA LEU A 42 -29.21 18.44 -10.24
C LEU A 42 -30.13 19.23 -11.20
N PRO A 43 -30.88 20.26 -10.76
CA PRO A 43 -31.56 21.18 -11.68
C PRO A 43 -30.64 21.89 -12.70
N LEU A 44 -29.40 22.24 -12.33
CA LEU A 44 -28.43 22.78 -13.28
C LEU A 44 -28.05 21.76 -14.37
N LEU A 45 -27.79 20.51 -13.98
CA LEU A 45 -27.44 19.44 -14.93
C LEU A 45 -28.64 19.07 -15.83
N LEU A 46 -29.86 19.01 -15.28
CA LEU A 46 -31.08 18.78 -16.06
C LEU A 46 -31.41 19.96 -16.99
N THR A 47 -31.07 21.19 -16.61
CA THR A 47 -31.14 22.35 -17.51
C THR A 47 -30.17 22.18 -18.68
N ALA A 48 -28.95 21.69 -18.45
CA ALA A 48 -28.01 21.39 -19.53
C ALA A 48 -28.47 20.23 -20.43
N VAL A 49 -29.27 19.27 -19.92
CA VAL A 49 -29.95 18.26 -20.75
C VAL A 49 -31.04 18.89 -21.62
N ALA A 50 -31.89 19.75 -21.05
CA ALA A 50 -32.92 20.48 -21.81
C ALA A 50 -32.33 21.43 -22.88
N GLU A 51 -31.12 21.95 -22.64
CA GLU A 51 -30.33 22.72 -23.62
C GLU A 51 -29.56 21.85 -24.63
N GLY A 52 -29.65 20.51 -24.55
CA GLY A 52 -28.99 19.58 -25.48
C GLY A 52 -27.47 19.44 -25.31
N LYS A 53 -26.93 19.80 -24.15
CA LYS A 53 -25.48 19.75 -23.82
C LYS A 53 -25.06 18.50 -23.03
N LEU A 54 -26.04 17.78 -22.49
CA LEU A 54 -25.88 16.52 -21.73
C LEU A 54 -27.00 15.54 -22.10
N THR A 55 -26.75 14.26 -21.90
CA THR A 55 -27.82 13.25 -21.78
C THR A 55 -28.11 12.92 -20.31
N ILE A 56 -29.21 12.21 -20.04
CA ILE A 56 -29.49 11.68 -18.69
C ILE A 56 -28.47 10.59 -18.31
N ASP A 57 -27.99 9.82 -19.28
CA ASP A 57 -26.94 8.82 -19.05
C ASP A 57 -25.60 9.48 -18.68
N ASP A 58 -25.22 10.60 -19.30
CA ASP A 58 -24.02 11.37 -18.93
C ASP A 58 -24.01 11.79 -17.44
N ILE A 59 -25.18 12.14 -16.91
CA ILE A 59 -25.38 12.51 -15.50
C ILE A 59 -25.29 11.25 -14.62
N LYS A 60 -26.00 10.18 -15.00
CA LYS A 60 -26.03 8.89 -14.30
C LYS A 60 -24.61 8.31 -14.18
N ASP A 61 -23.83 8.34 -15.26
CA ASP A 61 -22.50 7.74 -15.28
C ASP A 61 -21.48 8.57 -14.48
N ARG A 62 -21.54 9.91 -14.55
CA ARG A 62 -20.60 10.79 -13.81
C ARG A 62 -20.99 11.08 -12.34
N LEU A 63 -22.20 10.76 -11.91
CA LEU A 63 -22.63 10.86 -10.50
C LEU A 63 -22.86 9.51 -9.79
N TYR A 64 -23.04 8.40 -10.53
CA TYR A 64 -23.28 7.08 -9.93
C TYR A 64 -22.33 6.01 -10.47
N THR A 65 -22.33 5.72 -11.78
CA THR A 65 -21.60 4.55 -12.33
C THR A 65 -20.09 4.67 -12.13
N ASN A 66 -19.47 5.73 -12.65
CA ASN A 66 -18.02 5.92 -12.57
C ASN A 66 -17.54 6.11 -11.12
N PRO A 67 -18.20 6.92 -10.25
CA PRO A 67 -17.85 6.97 -8.82
C PRO A 67 -17.96 5.61 -8.10
N LYS A 68 -18.94 4.78 -8.46
CA LYS A 68 -19.11 3.44 -7.87
C LYS A 68 -17.96 2.51 -8.24
N GLU A 69 -17.49 2.57 -9.48
CA GLU A 69 -16.35 1.76 -9.95
C GLU A 69 -15.00 2.30 -9.46
N ILE A 70 -14.75 3.60 -9.60
CA ILE A 70 -13.47 4.26 -9.24
C ILE A 70 -13.18 4.19 -7.73
N PHE A 71 -14.21 4.27 -6.88
CA PHE A 71 -14.07 4.23 -5.43
C PHE A 71 -14.56 2.91 -4.78
N GLU A 72 -14.74 1.85 -5.59
CA GLU A 72 -15.18 0.51 -5.14
C GLU A 72 -16.41 0.53 -4.19
N LEU A 73 -17.42 1.34 -4.53
CA LEU A 73 -18.58 1.57 -3.67
C LEU A 73 -19.60 0.44 -3.78
N HIS A 74 -20.15 0.06 -2.63
CA HIS A 74 -21.21 -0.93 -2.54
C HIS A 74 -22.53 -0.40 -3.13
N GLU A 75 -23.31 -1.26 -3.77
CA GLU A 75 -24.62 -0.93 -4.31
C GLU A 75 -25.63 -0.58 -3.20
N GLN A 76 -26.15 0.65 -3.25
CA GLN A 76 -27.07 1.18 -2.24
C GLN A 76 -28.52 0.75 -2.52
N ALA A 77 -28.78 -0.55 -2.52
CA ALA A 77 -30.10 -1.13 -2.78
C ALA A 77 -31.22 -0.46 -1.97
N GLY A 78 -32.33 -0.11 -2.64
CA GLY A 78 -33.41 0.69 -2.04
C GLY A 78 -33.18 2.21 -2.08
N THR A 79 -32.22 2.69 -2.88
CA THR A 79 -31.96 4.12 -3.11
C THR A 79 -32.32 4.48 -4.56
N SER A 80 -33.05 5.58 -4.75
CA SER A 80 -33.45 6.09 -6.06
C SER A 80 -33.72 7.59 -6.03
N VAL A 81 -33.54 8.26 -7.17
CA VAL A 81 -33.91 9.66 -7.37
C VAL A 81 -34.84 9.73 -8.58
N GLU A 82 -36.02 10.32 -8.41
CA GLU A 82 -37.01 10.52 -9.45
C GLU A 82 -37.06 12.01 -9.81
N VAL A 83 -36.88 12.32 -11.09
CA VAL A 83 -36.83 13.68 -11.62
C VAL A 83 -37.85 13.89 -12.74
N GLU A 84 -38.39 15.09 -12.83
CA GLU A 84 -39.33 15.52 -13.88
C GLU A 84 -38.59 16.50 -14.79
N VAL A 85 -37.96 15.97 -15.87
CA VAL A 85 -36.95 16.67 -16.68
C VAL A 85 -37.51 17.90 -17.42
N ASP A 86 -38.66 17.75 -18.07
CA ASP A 86 -39.23 18.79 -18.95
C ASP A 86 -39.88 19.96 -18.20
N ARG A 87 -40.02 19.86 -16.86
CA ARG A 87 -40.67 20.88 -16.05
C ARG A 87 -39.75 22.07 -15.85
N ALA A 88 -40.08 23.16 -16.52
CA ALA A 88 -39.49 24.47 -16.26
C ALA A 88 -40.04 25.06 -14.95
N PHE A 89 -39.15 25.67 -14.16
CA PHE A 89 -39.51 26.48 -12.99
C PHE A 89 -38.58 27.70 -12.89
N GLU A 90 -38.97 28.70 -12.11
CA GLU A 90 -38.12 29.84 -11.75
C GLU A 90 -37.59 29.62 -10.34
N VAL A 91 -36.32 29.94 -10.09
CA VAL A 91 -35.71 29.79 -8.76
C VAL A 91 -36.23 30.91 -7.86
N GLU A 92 -37.29 30.61 -7.12
CA GLU A 92 -37.88 31.50 -6.11
C GLU A 92 -36.91 31.74 -4.94
N LYS A 93 -37.16 32.81 -4.17
CA LYS A 93 -36.36 33.17 -3.00
C LYS A 93 -36.75 32.31 -1.79
N GLY A 94 -36.08 31.17 -1.66
CA GLY A 94 -36.26 30.22 -0.55
C GLY A 94 -35.67 30.69 0.79
N SER A 95 -35.59 29.75 1.74
CA SER A 95 -35.02 29.94 3.08
C SER A 95 -33.50 30.13 3.11
N PHE A 96 -32.81 29.83 2.01
CA PHE A 96 -31.38 29.96 1.81
C PHE A 96 -31.10 30.76 0.53
N TRP A 97 -30.03 31.55 0.52
CA TRP A 97 -29.63 32.33 -0.66
C TRP A 97 -29.02 31.43 -1.75
N SER A 98 -29.37 31.68 -3.01
CA SER A 98 -28.79 30.96 -4.15
C SER A 98 -28.27 31.90 -5.24
N PRO A 99 -27.11 31.62 -5.87
CA PRO A 99 -26.63 32.36 -7.04
C PRO A 99 -27.50 32.20 -8.30
N LEU A 100 -28.56 31.38 -8.23
CA LEU A 100 -29.50 31.13 -9.31
C LEU A 100 -30.87 31.82 -9.13
N GLU A 101 -31.10 32.56 -8.04
CA GLU A 101 -32.35 33.30 -7.80
C GLU A 101 -32.81 34.10 -9.03
N GLY A 102 -34.08 33.95 -9.43
CA GLY A 102 -34.64 34.62 -10.61
C GLY A 102 -34.13 34.09 -11.96
N ARG A 103 -33.43 32.95 -11.99
CA ARG A 103 -33.18 32.20 -13.23
C ARG A 103 -34.28 31.16 -13.44
N ARG A 104 -34.60 30.93 -14.72
CA ARG A 104 -35.42 29.80 -15.15
C ARG A 104 -34.53 28.57 -15.34
N LEU A 105 -34.89 27.47 -14.68
CA LEU A 105 -34.25 26.16 -14.81
C LEU A 105 -35.26 25.14 -15.35
N PHE A 106 -34.77 23.99 -15.80
CA PHE A 106 -35.54 22.82 -16.20
C PHE A 106 -35.09 21.62 -15.37
N GLY A 107 -36.05 20.77 -14.98
CA GLY A 107 -35.79 19.57 -14.21
C GLY A 107 -35.98 19.76 -12.71
N SER A 108 -37.12 19.29 -12.19
CA SER A 108 -37.41 19.30 -10.75
C SER A 108 -37.25 17.90 -10.11
N ILE A 109 -36.73 17.84 -8.89
CA ILE A 109 -36.62 16.60 -8.12
C ILE A 109 -38.01 16.28 -7.55
N ARG A 110 -38.60 15.17 -8.02
CA ARG A 110 -39.93 14.73 -7.58
C ARG A 110 -39.87 13.89 -6.32
N ARG A 111 -38.87 13.02 -6.18
CA ARG A 111 -38.71 12.16 -5.00
C ARG A 111 -37.29 11.68 -4.84
N VAL A 112 -36.77 11.71 -3.61
CA VAL A 112 -35.53 11.01 -3.22
C VAL A 112 -35.88 9.90 -2.25
N THR A 113 -35.49 8.68 -2.57
CA THR A 113 -35.61 7.50 -1.69
C THR A 113 -34.21 7.02 -1.33
N PHE A 114 -33.97 6.70 -0.06
CA PHE A 114 -32.71 6.15 0.45
C PHE A 114 -33.01 5.06 1.47
N GLN A 115 -32.42 3.87 1.29
CA GLN A 115 -32.71 2.68 2.13
C GLN A 115 -34.22 2.37 2.27
N ASN A 116 -34.99 2.60 1.20
CA ASN A 116 -36.45 2.50 1.11
C ASN A 116 -37.26 3.54 1.92
N ALA A 117 -36.62 4.57 2.49
CA ALA A 117 -37.29 5.72 3.10
C ALA A 117 -37.27 6.93 2.16
N THR A 118 -38.39 7.64 2.02
CA THR A 118 -38.46 8.90 1.28
C THR A 118 -37.82 10.02 2.10
N LEU A 119 -36.78 10.66 1.55
CA LEU A 119 -36.07 11.78 2.18
C LEU A 119 -36.48 13.16 1.64
N CYS A 120 -36.99 13.22 0.41
CA CYS A 120 -37.48 14.44 -0.23
C CYS A 120 -38.65 14.12 -1.16
N LEU A 121 -39.62 15.03 -1.24
CA LEU A 121 -40.79 14.97 -2.12
C LEU A 121 -41.04 16.36 -2.74
N ASP A 122 -41.19 16.42 -4.06
CA ASP A 122 -41.47 17.63 -4.86
C ASP A 122 -40.54 18.84 -4.57
N GLY A 123 -39.32 18.58 -4.10
CA GLY A 123 -38.30 19.57 -3.74
C GLY A 123 -38.14 19.81 -2.23
N GLU A 124 -39.13 19.47 -1.42
CA GLU A 124 -39.06 19.63 0.05
C GLU A 124 -38.38 18.41 0.71
N ALA A 125 -37.32 18.67 1.49
CA ALA A 125 -36.62 17.65 2.27
C ALA A 125 -37.27 17.45 3.64
N PHE A 126 -37.42 16.20 4.07
CA PHE A 126 -37.92 15.85 5.40
C PHE A 126 -36.80 15.87 6.45
N ASP A 127 -37.13 16.31 7.67
CA ASP A 127 -36.23 16.23 8.84
C ASP A 127 -35.99 14.76 9.26
N VAL A 128 -35.01 14.13 8.61
CA VAL A 128 -34.56 12.76 8.88
C VAL A 128 -33.20 12.82 9.59
N PRO A 129 -33.00 12.10 10.72
CA PRO A 129 -31.72 12.10 11.43
C PRO A 129 -30.59 11.56 10.54
N PRO A 130 -29.34 12.01 10.72
CA PRO A 130 -28.21 11.59 9.88
C PRO A 130 -27.95 10.08 10.02
N THR A 131 -28.29 9.33 8.98
CA THR A 131 -28.15 7.86 8.88
C THR A 131 -26.82 7.39 8.27
N GLY A 132 -25.87 8.32 8.06
CA GLY A 132 -24.56 8.05 7.48
C GLY A 132 -23.76 7.03 8.30
N LYS A 133 -23.12 6.10 7.59
CA LYS A 133 -22.15 5.14 8.15
C LYS A 133 -20.77 5.44 7.57
N ASP A 134 -19.74 5.21 8.37
CA ASP A 134 -18.36 5.27 7.89
C ASP A 134 -18.09 4.09 6.94
N MET A 135 -17.77 4.40 5.69
CA MET A 135 -17.46 3.42 4.64
C MET A 135 -15.95 3.17 4.47
N SER A 136 -15.08 3.90 5.17
CA SER A 136 -13.61 3.81 5.02
C SER A 136 -13.00 2.45 5.40
N SER A 137 -13.78 1.58 6.04
CA SER A 137 -13.40 0.23 6.47
C SER A 137 -14.08 -0.91 5.68
N HIS A 138 -14.92 -0.58 4.69
CA HIS A 138 -15.75 -1.57 3.97
C HIS A 138 -15.08 -2.09 2.69
N THR A 139 -14.17 -3.06 2.83
CA THR A 139 -13.62 -3.82 1.68
C THR A 139 -14.69 -4.69 1.01
N ILE A 140 -14.86 -4.60 -0.31
CA ILE A 140 -15.63 -5.58 -1.08
C ILE A 140 -14.90 -6.93 -1.03
N PRO A 141 -15.54 -8.05 -0.63
CA PRO A 141 -14.94 -9.37 -0.75
C PRO A 141 -14.90 -9.79 -2.23
N PRO A 142 -13.77 -10.30 -2.75
CA PRO A 142 -13.64 -10.61 -4.17
C PRO A 142 -14.60 -11.73 -4.61
N LEU A 143 -15.21 -11.59 -5.80
CA LEU A 143 -16.07 -12.61 -6.40
C LEU A 143 -15.26 -13.80 -6.95
N THR A 144 -14.76 -14.63 -6.04
CA THR A 144 -14.26 -15.98 -6.36
C THR A 144 -14.87 -17.00 -5.38
N PRO A 145 -15.50 -18.09 -5.87
CA PRO A 145 -16.14 -19.07 -4.99
C PRO A 145 -15.10 -19.92 -4.26
N ALA A 146 -14.97 -19.75 -2.95
CA ALA A 146 -14.05 -20.52 -2.13
C ALA A 146 -14.42 -22.03 -2.12
N MET A 147 -13.56 -22.87 -2.69
CA MET A 147 -13.66 -24.32 -2.54
C MET A 147 -13.48 -24.70 -1.06
N LYS A 148 -14.47 -25.40 -0.49
CA LYS A 148 -14.44 -25.85 0.91
C LYS A 148 -13.58 -27.11 1.06
N PRO A 149 -12.54 -27.12 1.92
CA PRO A 149 -11.95 -28.37 2.41
C PRO A 149 -12.94 -29.06 3.35
N THR A 150 -13.21 -30.35 3.12
CA THR A 150 -14.04 -31.16 4.02
C THR A 150 -13.21 -31.78 5.15
N ALA A 151 -13.44 -31.33 6.38
CA ALA A 151 -13.02 -32.01 7.60
C ALA A 151 -14.12 -31.91 8.67
N ALA A 152 -14.23 -32.92 9.54
CA ALA A 152 -15.36 -33.06 10.47
C ALA A 152 -15.22 -32.21 11.75
N ALA A 153 -16.36 -31.90 12.38
CA ALA A 153 -16.42 -31.09 13.59
C ALA A 153 -16.16 -31.91 14.86
N ILE A 154 -15.63 -31.24 15.89
CA ILE A 154 -15.79 -31.61 17.30
C ILE A 154 -16.29 -30.37 18.04
N SER A 155 -17.42 -30.49 18.72
CA SER A 155 -18.07 -29.42 19.48
C SER A 155 -17.64 -29.43 20.94
N VAL A 156 -17.49 -28.24 21.55
CA VAL A 156 -17.42 -28.08 23.01
C VAL A 156 -18.40 -26.97 23.41
N GLU A 157 -19.30 -27.27 24.34
CA GLU A 157 -20.38 -26.37 24.76
C GLU A 157 -19.92 -25.32 25.79
N SER A 158 -20.59 -24.17 25.80
CA SER A 158 -20.48 -23.16 26.86
C SER A 158 -21.82 -23.00 27.60
N PRO A 159 -21.87 -23.11 28.94
CA PRO A 159 -23.11 -22.98 29.70
C PRO A 159 -23.57 -21.52 29.79
N LYS A 160 -24.90 -21.33 29.87
CA LYS A 160 -25.59 -20.03 29.82
C LYS A 160 -25.88 -19.45 31.22
N SER A 161 -26.40 -18.22 31.20
CA SER A 161 -27.22 -17.53 32.24
C SER A 161 -26.50 -16.56 33.19
N ARG A 162 -27.10 -15.47 33.72
CA ARG A 162 -28.30 -14.64 33.36
C ARG A 162 -28.49 -13.52 34.39
N GLN A 163 -28.77 -12.26 34.01
CA GLN A 163 -29.73 -11.29 34.65
C GLN A 163 -29.57 -9.83 34.13
N GLN A 164 -30.56 -8.95 34.44
CA GLN A 164 -30.66 -7.51 34.11
C GLN A 164 -31.43 -6.79 35.26
N ALA A 165 -31.57 -5.46 35.43
CA ALA A 165 -31.24 -4.24 34.66
C ALA A 165 -30.87 -3.08 35.66
N ALA A 166 -31.11 -1.75 35.56
CA ALA A 166 -31.94 -0.88 34.69
C ALA A 166 -31.53 0.64 34.74
N PHE A 167 -32.40 1.49 34.17
CA PHE A 167 -32.42 2.97 34.01
C PHE A 167 -32.15 3.89 35.24
N GLY A 168 -31.66 5.14 35.02
CA GLY A 168 -31.66 6.26 36.00
C GLY A 168 -30.87 7.54 35.58
N ASN A 169 -31.07 8.71 36.22
CA ASN A 169 -30.51 10.04 35.85
C ASN A 169 -30.34 10.98 37.10
N LEU A 170 -29.84 12.24 37.15
CA LEU A 170 -29.49 13.29 36.16
C LEU A 170 -28.28 14.19 36.62
N ARG A 171 -28.34 15.55 36.54
CA ARG A 171 -27.30 16.61 36.77
C ARG A 171 -27.99 17.92 37.28
N PRO A 172 -27.39 19.15 37.49
CA PRO A 172 -26.01 19.64 37.28
C PRO A 172 -25.40 20.70 38.32
N LEU A 173 -24.17 21.18 38.05
CA LEU A 173 -23.55 22.54 38.27
C LEU A 173 -23.52 23.32 39.64
N GLY A 174 -22.32 23.86 40.03
CA GLY A 174 -22.24 25.23 40.64
C GLY A 174 -21.18 25.68 41.72
N ARG A 175 -19.89 25.90 41.38
CA ARG A 175 -18.86 26.85 41.98
C ARG A 175 -18.59 27.03 43.53
N LEU A 176 -17.41 26.54 43.97
CA LEU A 176 -16.22 27.23 44.60
C LEU A 176 -16.16 27.92 46.02
N ARG A 177 -15.10 27.51 46.78
CA ARG A 177 -14.08 28.26 47.60
C ARG A 177 -14.16 28.30 49.16
N GLY A 178 -13.14 27.79 49.91
CA GLY A 178 -12.82 28.28 51.29
C GLY A 178 -12.22 27.41 52.44
N ILE A 179 -11.01 26.81 52.32
CA ILE A 179 -9.94 26.52 53.36
C ILE A 179 -10.27 25.93 54.78
N THR A 180 -9.40 25.00 55.25
CA THR A 180 -9.07 24.53 56.66
C THR A 180 -9.58 23.14 57.13
N SER A 181 -8.86 22.55 58.12
CA SER A 181 -8.92 21.16 58.65
C SER A 181 -8.44 21.15 60.13
N PRO A 182 -8.47 20.04 60.93
CA PRO A 182 -8.87 18.64 60.67
C PRO A 182 -9.69 17.92 61.81
N GLN A 183 -9.83 16.59 61.70
CA GLN A 183 -10.21 15.55 62.72
C GLN A 183 -11.69 15.09 62.88
N ALA A 184 -11.81 13.82 63.33
CA ALA A 184 -12.96 13.04 63.80
C ALA A 184 -13.88 12.31 62.78
N LEU A 185 -14.44 11.19 63.26
CA LEU A 185 -15.35 10.19 62.66
C LEU A 185 -16.34 9.73 63.76
N PRO A 186 -17.44 8.98 63.48
CA PRO A 186 -18.08 8.66 62.20
C PRO A 186 -19.62 8.93 62.17
N ALA A 187 -20.21 9.22 60.99
CA ALA A 187 -21.66 9.03 60.76
C ALA A 187 -22.05 9.00 59.26
N GLN A 188 -22.96 8.09 58.91
CA GLN A 188 -24.00 8.14 57.85
C GLN A 188 -23.69 8.66 56.42
N GLY A 189 -24.02 7.83 55.40
CA GLY A 189 -24.64 8.29 54.14
C GLY A 189 -23.71 8.61 52.96
N PRO A 190 -23.71 7.82 51.87
CA PRO A 190 -22.83 8.06 50.72
C PRO A 190 -23.45 9.00 49.66
N ARG A 191 -22.69 10.01 49.20
CA ARG A 191 -22.97 10.73 47.94
C ARG A 191 -21.70 11.31 47.29
N GLY A 192 -21.62 11.16 45.96
CA GLY A 192 -20.97 12.12 45.06
C GLY A 192 -19.46 11.95 44.83
N ALA A 193 -19.09 11.33 43.71
CA ALA A 193 -17.71 11.33 43.23
C ALA A 193 -17.42 12.57 42.35
N VAL A 194 -16.17 13.05 42.40
CA VAL A 194 -15.50 13.72 41.28
C VAL A 194 -14.07 13.18 41.27
N GLU A 195 -13.92 11.95 40.77
CA GLU A 195 -12.60 11.38 40.50
C GLU A 195 -12.28 11.50 39.01
N ASP A 196 -10.99 11.66 38.73
CA ASP A 196 -10.44 12.15 37.46
C ASP A 196 -10.80 11.24 36.28
N LEU A 197 -11.62 11.74 35.34
CA LEU A 197 -11.87 11.07 34.06
C LEU A 197 -10.71 11.34 33.09
N GLY A 198 -9.53 10.87 33.48
CA GLY A 198 -8.53 10.45 32.51
C GLY A 198 -9.20 9.47 31.53
N LEU A 199 -9.10 9.77 30.24
CA LEU A 199 -9.61 8.89 29.19
C LEU A 199 -9.06 7.48 29.44
N PRO A 200 -9.90 6.42 29.47
CA PRO A 200 -9.36 5.07 29.53
C PRO A 200 -8.45 4.91 28.30
N LEU A 201 -7.19 4.52 28.53
CA LEU A 201 -6.27 4.26 27.44
C LEU A 201 -6.98 3.31 26.47
N GLN A 202 -7.09 3.70 25.20
CA GLN A 202 -7.38 2.75 24.15
C GLN A 202 -6.37 1.62 24.32
N VAL A 203 -6.86 0.40 24.54
CA VAL A 203 -6.00 -0.77 24.71
C VAL A 203 -5.30 -0.99 23.38
N GLN A 204 -4.09 -0.45 23.26
CA GLN A 204 -3.27 -0.58 22.07
C GLN A 204 -3.08 -2.08 21.81
N PRO A 205 -3.26 -2.56 20.56
CA PRO A 205 -2.96 -3.94 20.21
C PRO A 205 -1.55 -4.29 20.70
N ALA A 206 -1.48 -5.31 21.55
CA ALA A 206 -0.29 -5.61 22.32
C ALA A 206 0.73 -6.33 21.43
N VAL A 207 1.48 -5.54 20.65
CA VAL A 207 2.66 -5.96 19.90
C VAL A 207 3.47 -6.92 20.78
N SER A 208 3.67 -8.14 20.30
CA SER A 208 4.21 -9.23 21.12
C SER A 208 5.49 -8.80 21.85
N THR A 209 5.57 -9.13 23.14
CA THR A 209 6.70 -8.74 24.00
C THR A 209 8.03 -9.33 23.52
N SER A 210 7.99 -10.43 22.75
CA SER A 210 9.10 -10.97 21.96
C SER A 210 9.62 -9.96 20.93
N LEU A 211 8.74 -9.41 20.09
CA LEU A 211 9.09 -8.46 19.03
C LEU A 211 9.59 -7.12 19.60
N GLN A 212 8.94 -6.60 20.65
CA GLN A 212 9.44 -5.40 21.35
C GLN A 212 10.85 -5.64 21.93
N LYS A 213 11.09 -6.82 22.53
CA LYS A 213 12.40 -7.20 23.06
C LYS A 213 13.45 -7.33 21.96
N LEU A 214 13.13 -7.93 20.81
CA LEU A 214 14.03 -8.02 19.66
C LEU A 214 14.40 -6.63 19.10
N LEU A 215 13.41 -5.76 18.88
CA LEU A 215 13.62 -4.39 18.38
C LEU A 215 14.38 -3.49 19.38
N SER A 216 14.39 -3.84 20.67
CA SER A 216 15.16 -3.12 21.69
C SER A 216 16.67 -3.38 21.65
N GLN A 217 17.11 -4.46 20.99
CA GLN A 217 18.52 -4.86 20.90
C GLN A 217 19.35 -3.92 20.01
N ALA A 218 20.65 -3.85 20.27
CA ALA A 218 21.58 -3.18 19.36
C ALA A 218 21.69 -3.99 18.04
N SER A 219 21.55 -3.31 16.91
CA SER A 219 21.65 -3.92 15.58
C SER A 219 22.27 -2.95 14.58
N SER A 220 22.98 -3.48 13.57
CA SER A 220 23.70 -2.67 12.56
C SER A 220 22.77 -1.93 11.57
N PHE A 221 21.45 -2.07 11.73
CA PHE A 221 20.44 -1.34 10.96
C PHE A 221 19.98 -0.04 11.64
N ARG A 222 20.18 0.11 12.96
CA ARG A 222 19.59 1.23 13.72
C ARG A 222 20.29 2.54 13.38
N ASN A 223 19.54 3.49 12.81
CA ASN A 223 20.02 4.79 12.32
C ASN A 223 21.17 4.69 11.29
N ALA A 224 21.26 3.57 10.54
CA ALA A 224 22.30 3.33 9.55
C ALA A 224 21.72 3.29 8.12
N HIS A 225 22.51 3.69 7.11
CA HIS A 225 22.14 3.49 5.72
C HIS A 225 22.29 2.02 5.31
N VAL A 226 21.32 1.48 4.57
CA VAL A 226 21.27 0.10 4.05
C VAL A 226 21.63 0.13 2.57
N LEU A 227 22.92 0.24 2.26
CA LEU A 227 23.42 0.54 0.91
C LEU A 227 23.98 -0.67 0.17
N SER A 228 24.65 -1.57 0.89
CA SER A 228 25.32 -2.74 0.35
C SER A 228 25.10 -3.97 1.24
N VAL A 229 25.06 -5.15 0.63
CA VAL A 229 25.05 -6.43 1.37
C VAL A 229 26.28 -6.61 2.24
N LYS A 230 27.40 -5.96 1.88
CA LYS A 230 28.71 -6.04 2.54
C LYS A 230 28.76 -5.37 3.93
N GLN A 231 27.70 -4.66 4.32
CA GLN A 231 27.58 -4.03 5.64
C GLN A 231 27.09 -4.98 6.74
N TYR A 232 26.62 -6.18 6.39
CA TYR A 232 25.86 -7.04 7.30
C TYR A 232 26.53 -8.39 7.51
N THR A 233 26.58 -8.83 8.77
CA THR A 233 27.05 -10.17 9.12
C THR A 233 25.90 -11.17 9.11
N ARG A 234 26.24 -12.46 9.15
CA ARG A 234 25.27 -13.55 9.41
C ARG A 234 24.46 -13.35 10.70
N ALA A 235 24.98 -12.63 11.71
CA ALA A 235 24.25 -12.34 12.94
C ALA A 235 23.17 -11.26 12.71
N ASP A 236 23.49 -10.19 11.98
CA ASP A 236 22.53 -9.14 11.61
C ASP A 236 21.37 -9.71 10.79
N LEU A 237 21.68 -10.57 9.81
CA LEU A 237 20.70 -11.25 8.98
C LEU A 237 19.83 -12.22 9.79
N HIS A 238 20.40 -12.94 10.76
CA HIS A 238 19.64 -13.80 11.65
C HIS A 238 18.63 -13.02 12.51
N ILE A 239 19.02 -11.85 13.03
CA ILE A 239 18.12 -10.93 13.76
C ILE A 239 17.03 -10.40 12.81
N LEU A 240 17.40 -9.92 11.62
CA LEU A 240 16.48 -9.40 10.60
C LEU A 240 15.41 -10.44 10.23
N PHE A 241 15.81 -11.69 9.96
CA PHE A 241 14.89 -12.77 9.62
C PHE A 241 13.99 -13.19 10.79
N THR A 242 14.49 -13.14 12.03
CA THR A 242 13.67 -13.43 13.22
C THR A 242 12.62 -12.34 13.43
N VAL A 243 12.99 -11.07 13.23
CA VAL A 243 12.03 -9.95 13.21
C VAL A 243 11.01 -10.11 12.06
N ALA A 244 11.43 -10.52 10.86
CA ALA A 244 10.52 -10.75 9.73
C ALA A 244 9.47 -11.84 10.01
N GLN A 245 9.86 -12.93 10.69
CA GLN A 245 8.94 -13.99 11.13
C GLN A 245 7.88 -13.45 12.12
N GLU A 246 8.31 -12.68 13.13
CA GLU A 246 7.41 -12.05 14.11
C GLU A 246 6.48 -11.01 13.45
N MET A 247 6.99 -10.20 12.52
CA MET A 247 6.21 -9.23 11.75
C MET A 247 5.12 -9.91 10.90
N ARG A 248 5.44 -11.04 10.27
CA ARG A 248 4.45 -11.86 9.53
C ARG A 248 3.33 -12.32 10.45
N LEU A 249 3.66 -12.82 11.64
CA LEU A 249 2.66 -13.26 12.63
C LEU A 249 1.81 -12.09 13.17
N GLY A 250 2.39 -10.90 13.34
CA GLY A 250 1.64 -9.68 13.70
C GLY A 250 0.66 -9.25 12.61
N VAL A 251 1.14 -9.10 11.37
CA VAL A 251 0.31 -8.72 10.22
C VAL A 251 -0.80 -9.74 9.94
N GLN A 252 -0.56 -11.04 10.15
CA GLN A 252 -1.59 -12.09 10.02
C GLN A 252 -2.70 -12.01 11.09
N ARG A 253 -2.48 -11.29 12.20
CA ARG A 253 -3.46 -11.13 13.29
C ARG A 253 -4.18 -9.78 13.26
N GLU A 254 -3.44 -8.72 12.96
CA GLU A 254 -3.89 -7.33 13.15
C GLU A 254 -3.94 -6.53 11.84
N GLY A 255 -3.34 -7.02 10.76
CA GLY A 255 -3.24 -6.34 9.46
C GLY A 255 -2.25 -5.16 9.46
N VAL A 256 -2.42 -4.22 10.40
CA VAL A 256 -1.59 -3.03 10.59
C VAL A 256 -1.16 -2.93 12.06
N LEU A 257 0.16 -2.89 12.28
CA LEU A 257 0.79 -2.71 13.58
C LEU A 257 1.03 -1.21 13.85
N ASN A 258 1.23 -0.81 15.12
CA ASN A 258 1.47 0.59 15.51
C ASN A 258 2.96 0.91 15.79
N LEU A 259 3.90 0.12 15.24
CA LEU A 259 5.32 0.13 15.59
C LEU A 259 6.10 1.39 15.14
N LEU A 260 5.74 1.97 14.01
CA LEU A 260 6.33 3.18 13.43
C LEU A 260 5.31 4.33 13.35
N SER A 261 4.31 4.31 14.23
CA SER A 261 3.33 5.39 14.33
C SER A 261 4.02 6.74 14.57
N GLY A 262 3.63 7.76 13.79
CA GLY A 262 4.26 9.07 13.78
C GLY A 262 5.57 9.18 12.99
N ARG A 263 6.04 8.12 12.32
CA ARG A 263 7.21 8.16 11.41
C ARG A 263 6.80 8.33 9.95
N VAL A 264 7.65 8.98 9.18
CA VAL A 264 7.45 9.27 7.75
C VAL A 264 8.63 8.73 6.93
N MET A 265 8.35 7.96 5.89
CA MET A 265 9.36 7.42 4.97
C MET A 265 9.17 7.98 3.56
N CYS A 266 10.23 8.49 2.93
CA CYS A 266 10.17 8.92 1.54
C CYS A 266 10.58 7.78 0.59
N ASN A 267 9.75 7.47 -0.40
CA ASN A 267 10.11 6.61 -1.54
C ASN A 267 10.57 7.48 -2.70
N LEU A 268 11.85 7.45 -3.05
CA LEU A 268 12.48 8.26 -4.10
C LEU A 268 12.96 7.37 -5.24
N PHE A 269 12.19 7.30 -6.33
CA PHE A 269 12.45 6.39 -7.45
C PHE A 269 12.74 7.16 -8.75
N TYR A 270 13.97 7.01 -9.25
CA TYR A 270 14.42 7.52 -10.55
C TYR A 270 14.31 6.47 -11.68
N GLU A 271 14.00 5.21 -11.33
CA GLU A 271 13.65 4.15 -12.28
C GLU A 271 12.27 3.57 -11.90
N PRO A 272 11.39 3.24 -12.87
CA PRO A 272 10.10 2.62 -12.58
C PRO A 272 10.28 1.23 -11.97
N SER A 273 9.65 0.97 -10.81
CA SER A 273 9.77 -0.34 -10.14
C SER A 273 8.61 -0.65 -9.19
N THR A 274 7.46 -1.02 -9.75
CA THR A 274 6.18 -1.26 -9.03
C THR A 274 6.33 -2.15 -7.80
N ARG A 275 7.00 -3.31 -7.93
CA ARG A 275 7.13 -4.26 -6.81
C ARG A 275 8.03 -3.73 -5.69
N THR A 276 9.11 -3.02 -6.03
CA THR A 276 10.02 -2.47 -5.03
C THR A 276 9.37 -1.29 -4.31
N SER A 277 8.80 -0.32 -5.03
CA SER A 277 8.14 0.83 -4.39
C SER A 277 6.92 0.42 -3.56
N ALA A 278 6.01 -0.39 -4.11
CA ALA A 278 4.79 -0.79 -3.42
C ALA A 278 5.05 -1.72 -2.22
N SER A 279 6.10 -2.55 -2.24
CA SER A 279 6.45 -3.37 -1.07
C SER A 279 7.03 -2.55 0.07
N PHE A 280 7.87 -1.55 -0.21
CA PHE A 280 8.33 -0.60 0.81
C PHE A 280 7.18 0.26 1.35
N ASP A 281 6.32 0.78 0.47
CA ASP A 281 5.15 1.59 0.85
C ASP A 281 4.20 0.79 1.77
N ALA A 282 3.76 -0.38 1.32
CA ALA A 282 2.90 -1.27 2.10
C ALA A 282 3.56 -1.79 3.39
N ALA A 283 4.90 -1.93 3.44
CA ALA A 283 5.61 -2.29 4.67
C ALA A 283 5.55 -1.15 5.70
N MET A 284 5.82 0.10 5.29
CA MET A 284 5.75 1.25 6.20
C MET A 284 4.32 1.49 6.69
N GLN A 285 3.32 1.40 5.80
CA GLN A 285 1.91 1.53 6.17
C GLN A 285 1.45 0.41 7.13
N ARG A 286 1.85 -0.86 6.90
CA ARG A 286 1.57 -1.97 7.84
C ARG A 286 2.30 -1.87 9.18
N LEU A 287 3.29 -0.99 9.30
CA LEU A 287 3.93 -0.65 10.56
C LEU A 287 3.30 0.59 11.23
N GLY A 288 2.22 1.15 10.66
CA GLY A 288 1.53 2.33 11.19
C GLY A 288 2.21 3.65 10.83
N GLY A 289 3.27 3.60 10.02
CA GLY A 289 3.96 4.77 9.50
C GLY A 289 3.23 5.43 8.34
N ARG A 290 3.74 6.60 7.92
CA ARG A 290 3.30 7.32 6.73
C ARG A 290 4.37 7.32 5.65
N THR A 291 3.95 7.52 4.40
CA THR A 291 4.82 7.46 3.23
C THR A 291 4.65 8.69 2.34
N ILE A 292 5.74 9.08 1.67
CA ILE A 292 5.78 10.13 0.67
C ILE A 292 6.39 9.51 -0.60
N ASN A 293 5.55 9.24 -1.60
CA ASN A 293 6.00 8.67 -2.88
C ASN A 293 6.38 9.81 -3.85
N ILE A 294 7.66 9.89 -4.21
CA ILE A 294 8.20 10.87 -5.16
C ILE A 294 8.47 10.17 -6.50
N ASP A 295 7.57 10.37 -7.46
CA ASP A 295 7.84 10.07 -8.86
C ASP A 295 8.64 11.21 -9.50
N THR A 296 9.85 10.90 -9.92
CA THR A 296 10.76 11.87 -10.54
C THR A 296 10.27 12.37 -11.90
N ALA A 297 9.36 11.64 -12.57
CA ALA A 297 8.67 12.08 -13.79
C ALA A 297 7.82 13.35 -13.58
N HIS A 298 7.43 13.69 -12.35
CA HIS A 298 6.63 14.88 -12.02
C HIS A 298 7.33 15.87 -11.06
N SER A 299 8.53 15.55 -10.58
CA SER A 299 9.22 16.30 -9.52
C SER A 299 10.10 17.48 -10.01
N SER A 300 10.61 18.28 -9.06
CA SER A 300 11.62 19.34 -9.27
C SER A 300 12.93 18.86 -9.91
N VAL A 301 13.22 17.55 -9.95
CA VAL A 301 14.36 16.99 -10.71
C VAL A 301 14.32 17.41 -12.19
N LYS A 302 13.12 17.59 -12.78
CA LYS A 302 12.96 18.13 -14.15
C LYS A 302 13.48 19.56 -14.32
N LYS A 303 13.76 20.30 -13.23
CA LYS A 303 14.36 21.64 -13.23
C LYS A 303 15.89 21.63 -13.06
N GLY A 304 16.52 20.44 -13.01
CA GLY A 304 17.97 20.29 -12.85
C GLY A 304 18.47 20.30 -11.40
N GLU A 305 17.61 20.04 -10.42
CA GLU A 305 18.01 19.86 -9.02
C GLU A 305 18.97 18.65 -8.89
N SER A 306 20.05 18.79 -8.11
CA SER A 306 21.03 17.72 -7.95
C SER A 306 20.61 16.68 -6.91
N LEU A 307 21.07 15.42 -7.06
CA LEU A 307 20.71 14.34 -6.13
C LEU A 307 21.07 14.66 -4.67
N GLN A 308 22.22 15.31 -4.42
CA GLN A 308 22.59 15.77 -3.07
C GLN A 308 21.75 16.93 -2.53
N ASP A 309 21.04 17.67 -3.38
CA ASP A 309 20.07 18.69 -2.94
C ASP A 309 18.73 18.02 -2.64
N THR A 310 18.22 17.20 -3.57
CA THR A 310 16.98 16.42 -3.39
C THR A 310 17.01 15.57 -2.11
N LEU A 311 18.12 14.86 -1.84
CA LEU A 311 18.27 14.04 -0.63
C LEU A 311 18.37 14.84 0.67
N ARG A 312 18.90 16.08 0.64
CA ARG A 312 18.91 16.98 1.80
C ARG A 312 17.52 17.55 2.05
N THR A 313 16.85 18.01 1.00
CA THR A 313 15.47 18.53 1.05
C THR A 313 14.50 17.48 1.60
N LEU A 314 14.51 16.25 1.06
CA LEU A 314 13.61 15.17 1.51
C LEU A 314 13.99 14.63 2.91
N GLY A 315 15.27 14.67 3.28
CA GLY A 315 15.74 14.34 4.62
C GLY A 315 15.29 15.33 5.71
N CYS A 316 14.80 16.51 5.35
CA CYS A 316 14.14 17.43 6.29
C CYS A 316 12.65 17.08 6.53
N TYR A 317 12.05 16.20 5.71
CA TYR A 317 10.62 15.89 5.74
C TYR A 317 10.31 14.42 6.08
N SER A 318 11.32 13.57 6.23
CA SER A 318 11.16 12.12 6.45
C SER A 318 12.23 11.57 7.38
N ASP A 319 11.88 10.58 8.20
CA ASP A 319 12.79 9.87 9.11
C ASP A 319 13.77 8.94 8.37
N ALA A 320 13.42 8.52 7.15
CA ALA A 320 14.23 7.66 6.29
C ALA A 320 13.83 7.79 4.81
N ILE A 321 14.77 7.51 3.90
CA ILE A 321 14.54 7.53 2.44
C ILE A 321 14.83 6.15 1.85
N VAL A 322 13.89 5.57 1.11
CA VAL A 322 14.16 4.48 0.17
C VAL A 322 14.51 5.09 -1.17
N MET A 323 15.71 4.81 -1.69
CA MET A 323 16.21 5.39 -2.93
C MET A 323 16.49 4.31 -3.98
N ARG A 324 16.02 4.53 -5.22
CA ARG A 324 16.40 3.77 -6.41
C ARG A 324 16.88 4.70 -7.51
N HIS A 325 18.06 4.45 -8.08
CA HIS A 325 18.71 5.39 -9.00
C HIS A 325 19.60 4.69 -10.06
N PRO A 326 19.62 5.15 -11.34
CA PRO A 326 20.35 4.48 -12.42
C PRO A 326 21.88 4.66 -12.38
N ASP A 327 22.40 5.71 -11.73
CA ASP A 327 23.84 5.81 -11.41
C ASP A 327 24.18 4.96 -10.18
N GLU A 328 25.21 4.12 -10.32
CA GLU A 328 25.77 3.30 -9.23
C GLU A 328 26.34 4.14 -8.07
N ASN A 329 26.84 5.35 -8.34
CA ASN A 329 27.45 6.22 -7.34
C ASN A 329 26.44 6.95 -6.46
N SER A 330 25.14 6.87 -6.79
CA SER A 330 24.04 7.42 -6.00
C SER A 330 24.12 7.06 -4.52
N VAL A 331 24.47 5.83 -4.18
CA VAL A 331 24.64 5.39 -2.77
C VAL A 331 25.79 6.09 -2.05
N ASN A 332 26.87 6.45 -2.77
CA ASN A 332 27.99 7.20 -2.22
C ASN A 332 27.61 8.67 -1.98
N ILE A 333 26.79 9.23 -2.87
CA ILE A 333 26.21 10.58 -2.73
C ILE A 333 25.25 10.59 -1.52
N ALA A 334 24.38 9.59 -1.40
CA ALA A 334 23.46 9.45 -0.29
C ALA A 334 24.17 9.31 1.06
N ALA A 335 25.18 8.42 1.17
CA ALA A 335 25.99 8.23 2.37
C ALA A 335 26.75 9.50 2.82
N LYS A 336 27.04 10.42 1.89
CA LYS A 336 27.82 11.63 2.16
C LYS A 336 26.96 12.85 2.50
N TYR A 337 25.75 12.95 1.92
CA TYR A 337 24.95 14.18 1.97
C TYR A 337 23.55 14.03 2.58
N CYS A 338 23.00 12.81 2.73
CA CYS A 338 21.68 12.64 3.31
C CYS A 338 21.75 12.69 4.86
N PRO A 339 20.94 13.53 5.54
CA PRO A 339 20.98 13.64 7.01
C PRO A 339 20.25 12.50 7.74
N VAL A 340 19.56 11.61 7.01
CA VAL A 340 18.73 10.52 7.55
C VAL A 340 19.10 9.17 6.91
N PRO A 341 18.76 8.03 7.54
CA PRO A 341 18.98 6.70 6.97
C PRO A 341 18.45 6.56 5.55
N VAL A 342 19.24 5.90 4.69
CA VAL A 342 18.88 5.64 3.28
C VAL A 342 18.92 4.15 3.00
N VAL A 343 17.88 3.61 2.37
CA VAL A 343 17.78 2.20 1.95
C VAL A 343 17.91 2.11 0.43
N ASN A 344 18.83 1.27 -0.05
CA ASN A 344 19.08 1.07 -1.48
C ASN A 344 18.05 0.10 -2.10
N GLY A 345 17.09 0.66 -2.84
CA GLY A 345 16.11 -0.03 -3.69
C GLY A 345 16.62 -0.39 -5.09
N GLY A 346 17.94 -0.29 -5.31
CA GLY A 346 18.66 -0.59 -6.55
C GLY A 346 19.50 0.59 -7.02
N ASN A 347 20.82 0.40 -7.19
CA ASN A 347 21.75 1.41 -7.72
C ASN A 347 22.46 0.93 -8.99
N GLY A 348 22.14 1.53 -10.14
CA GLY A 348 22.65 1.15 -11.45
C GLY A 348 22.58 -0.35 -11.71
N SER A 349 23.69 -0.97 -12.14
CA SER A 349 23.78 -2.42 -12.34
C SER A 349 24.40 -3.17 -11.16
N LYS A 350 24.60 -2.51 -10.00
CA LYS A 350 25.55 -2.95 -8.97
C LYS A 350 24.97 -3.86 -7.89
N GLU A 351 24.11 -3.34 -7.01
CA GLU A 351 23.58 -4.06 -5.86
C GLU A 351 22.10 -3.76 -5.63
N HIS A 352 21.41 -4.68 -4.95
CA HIS A 352 20.06 -4.48 -4.41
C HIS A 352 19.93 -5.27 -3.10
N PRO A 353 20.38 -4.70 -1.96
CA PRO A 353 20.57 -5.46 -0.73
C PRO A 353 19.28 -6.09 -0.19
N THR A 354 18.16 -5.37 -0.22
CA THR A 354 16.89 -5.89 0.30
C THR A 354 16.28 -7.02 -0.54
N GLN A 355 16.58 -7.09 -1.84
CA GLN A 355 16.24 -8.26 -2.66
C GLN A 355 17.07 -9.48 -2.23
N ALA A 356 18.39 -9.33 -2.05
CA ALA A 356 19.22 -10.44 -1.58
C ALA A 356 18.84 -10.91 -0.16
N PHE A 357 18.38 -10.00 0.71
CA PHE A 357 17.82 -10.38 2.03
C PHE A 357 16.53 -11.18 1.89
N LEU A 358 15.59 -10.77 1.04
CA LEU A 358 14.32 -11.49 0.87
C LEU A 358 14.51 -12.83 0.16
N ASP A 359 15.42 -12.92 -0.81
CA ASP A 359 15.76 -14.16 -1.50
C ASP A 359 16.33 -15.19 -0.52
N LEU A 360 17.31 -14.78 0.31
CA LEU A 360 17.91 -15.61 1.36
C LEU A 360 16.89 -15.98 2.46
N PHE A 361 15.94 -15.10 2.75
CA PHE A 361 14.82 -15.41 3.66
C PHE A 361 13.90 -16.49 3.08
N THR A 362 13.48 -16.36 1.82
CA THR A 362 12.63 -17.37 1.17
C THR A 362 13.31 -18.74 1.11
N ILE A 363 14.60 -18.81 0.76
CA ILE A 363 15.37 -20.07 0.79
C ILE A 363 15.33 -20.70 2.20
N ARG A 364 15.48 -19.88 3.25
CA ARG A 364 15.43 -20.35 4.64
C ARG A 364 14.02 -20.83 5.06
N GLU A 365 12.97 -20.17 4.61
CA GLU A 365 11.58 -20.53 4.98
C GLU A 365 11.12 -21.81 4.28
N GLU A 366 11.38 -21.95 2.98
CA GLU A 366 10.93 -23.11 2.18
C GLU A 366 11.73 -24.38 2.50
N LEU A 367 13.04 -24.27 2.78
CA LEU A 367 13.94 -25.42 3.03
C LEU A 367 14.36 -25.57 4.49
N GLY A 368 13.92 -24.69 5.39
CA GLY A 368 14.23 -24.68 6.83
C GLY A 368 15.69 -24.32 7.20
N THR A 369 16.65 -24.59 6.32
CA THR A 369 18.09 -24.33 6.48
C THR A 369 18.71 -23.87 5.16
N VAL A 370 19.82 -23.13 5.26
CA VAL A 370 20.65 -22.71 4.11
C VAL A 370 22.01 -23.43 4.13
N GLN A 371 22.17 -24.45 4.97
CA GLN A 371 23.40 -25.26 5.05
C GLN A 371 23.22 -26.58 4.29
N GLY A 372 24.20 -26.96 3.48
CA GLY A 372 24.20 -28.16 2.65
C GLY A 372 23.48 -28.03 1.30
N LEU A 373 22.91 -26.87 0.98
CA LEU A 373 22.13 -26.66 -0.24
C LEU A 373 23.00 -26.48 -1.49
N THR A 374 22.50 -26.96 -2.63
CA THR A 374 23.00 -26.64 -3.98
C THR A 374 22.09 -25.63 -4.65
N ILE A 375 22.62 -24.43 -4.93
CA ILE A 375 21.88 -23.30 -5.52
C ILE A 375 22.34 -23.12 -6.97
N THR A 376 21.38 -23.13 -7.90
CA THR A 376 21.64 -23.02 -9.34
C THR A 376 21.12 -21.69 -9.86
N PHE A 377 22.02 -20.84 -10.34
CA PHE A 377 21.66 -19.58 -10.99
C PHE A 377 21.50 -19.77 -12.49
N LEU A 378 20.37 -19.32 -13.04
CA LEU A 378 19.99 -19.54 -14.45
C LEU A 378 19.70 -18.20 -15.15
N GLY A 379 20.33 -17.97 -16.31
CA GLY A 379 19.99 -16.87 -17.23
C GLY A 379 21.07 -15.78 -17.35
N ASP A 380 20.68 -14.52 -17.16
CA ASP A 380 21.56 -13.35 -17.26
C ASP A 380 22.30 -13.11 -15.93
N LEU A 381 23.49 -13.69 -15.82
CA LEU A 381 24.32 -13.59 -14.62
C LEU A 381 25.28 -12.39 -14.69
N LEU A 382 25.45 -11.77 -15.86
CA LEU A 382 26.30 -10.59 -16.07
C LEU A 382 25.62 -9.32 -15.55
N TYR A 383 24.35 -9.08 -15.90
CA TYR A 383 23.59 -7.89 -15.47
C TYR A 383 22.65 -8.15 -14.28
N GLY A 384 22.55 -9.40 -13.85
CA GLY A 384 21.73 -9.87 -12.72
C GLY A 384 22.23 -9.42 -11.33
N ARG A 385 22.17 -8.12 -11.02
CA ARG A 385 22.53 -7.55 -9.70
C ARG A 385 21.97 -8.30 -8.46
N PRO A 386 20.73 -8.85 -8.45
CA PRO A 386 20.26 -9.71 -7.37
C PRO A 386 21.14 -10.95 -7.15
N VAL A 387 21.59 -11.60 -8.23
CA VAL A 387 22.52 -12.75 -8.17
C VAL A 387 23.84 -12.34 -7.53
N HIS A 388 24.44 -11.21 -7.95
CA HIS A 388 25.70 -10.74 -7.38
C HIS A 388 25.57 -10.44 -5.87
N SER A 389 24.45 -9.83 -5.50
CA SER A 389 24.12 -9.48 -4.11
C SER A 389 23.88 -10.74 -3.25
N LEU A 390 23.16 -11.74 -3.78
CA LEU A 390 22.87 -13.00 -3.10
C LEU A 390 24.11 -13.89 -3.01
N VAL A 391 24.91 -14.02 -4.09
CA VAL A 391 26.19 -14.75 -4.10
C VAL A 391 27.13 -14.26 -3.00
N TYR A 392 27.19 -12.95 -2.74
CA TYR A 392 27.96 -12.42 -1.63
C TYR A 392 27.43 -12.89 -0.27
N LEU A 393 26.12 -12.81 -0.01
CA LEU A 393 25.52 -13.27 1.24
C LEU A 393 25.68 -14.78 1.47
N LEU A 394 25.66 -15.57 0.39
CA LEU A 394 25.87 -17.01 0.42
C LEU A 394 27.27 -17.41 0.89
N GLN A 395 28.27 -16.51 0.87
CA GLN A 395 29.61 -16.76 1.43
C GLN A 395 29.59 -17.04 2.95
N HIS A 396 28.51 -16.67 3.66
CA HIS A 396 28.32 -16.96 5.08
C HIS A 396 27.74 -18.36 5.39
N TYR A 397 27.48 -19.17 4.36
CA TYR A 397 26.79 -20.45 4.44
C TYR A 397 27.54 -21.54 3.69
N GLN A 398 27.44 -22.78 4.17
CA GLN A 398 27.99 -23.95 3.51
C GLN A 398 27.05 -24.38 2.38
N VAL A 399 27.11 -23.67 1.26
CA VAL A 399 26.35 -23.98 0.03
C VAL A 399 27.29 -24.34 -1.12
N GLN A 400 26.75 -25.02 -2.10
CA GLN A 400 27.36 -25.26 -3.41
C GLN A 400 26.60 -24.45 -4.46
N VAL A 401 27.31 -23.88 -5.44
CA VAL A 401 26.76 -22.96 -6.44
C VAL A 401 27.02 -23.50 -7.84
N GLN A 402 25.95 -23.64 -8.62
CA GLN A 402 25.99 -24.00 -10.05
C GLN A 402 25.62 -22.75 -10.87
N LEU A 403 26.42 -22.41 -11.88
CA LEU A 403 26.19 -21.25 -12.74
C LEU A 403 25.79 -21.72 -14.14
N VAL A 404 24.58 -21.35 -14.60
CA VAL A 404 24.06 -21.71 -15.92
C VAL A 404 23.73 -20.44 -16.70
N ALA A 405 24.60 -20.08 -17.64
CA ALA A 405 24.52 -18.83 -18.41
C ALA A 405 24.88 -19.04 -19.88
N PRO A 406 24.21 -18.36 -20.84
CA PRO A 406 24.66 -18.30 -22.21
C PRO A 406 25.99 -17.54 -22.33
N LYS A 407 26.76 -17.85 -23.38
CA LYS A 407 28.03 -17.17 -23.65
C LYS A 407 27.83 -15.67 -23.85
N GLY A 408 28.58 -14.86 -23.11
CA GLY A 408 28.46 -13.41 -23.05
C GLY A 408 27.57 -12.88 -21.91
N LEU A 409 26.92 -13.73 -21.11
CA LEU A 409 26.17 -13.35 -19.90
C LEU A 409 26.67 -14.08 -18.63
N GLU A 410 27.91 -14.59 -18.65
CA GLU A 410 28.53 -15.24 -17.50
C GLU A 410 28.68 -14.29 -16.30
N LEU A 411 28.77 -14.87 -15.10
CA LEU A 411 28.96 -14.12 -13.86
C LEU A 411 30.27 -13.31 -13.91
N PRO A 412 30.30 -12.02 -13.51
CA PRO A 412 31.51 -11.20 -13.61
C PRO A 412 32.70 -11.83 -12.89
N ALA A 413 33.89 -11.79 -13.52
CA ALA A 413 35.10 -12.47 -13.02
C ALA A 413 35.36 -12.22 -11.52
N GLN A 414 35.28 -10.96 -11.07
CA GLN A 414 35.48 -10.62 -9.66
C GLN A 414 34.51 -11.35 -8.69
N VAL A 415 33.28 -11.66 -9.11
CA VAL A 415 32.27 -12.36 -8.30
C VAL A 415 32.43 -13.87 -8.43
N ARG A 416 32.76 -14.36 -9.63
CA ARG A 416 33.11 -15.76 -9.89
C ARG A 416 34.35 -16.20 -9.10
N ASP A 417 35.40 -15.39 -9.08
CA ASP A 417 36.67 -15.69 -8.41
C ASP A 417 36.49 -15.73 -6.87
N GLN A 418 35.50 -15.00 -6.32
CA GLN A 418 35.09 -15.15 -4.92
C GLN A 418 34.45 -16.52 -4.63
N LEU A 419 33.58 -17.03 -5.51
CA LEU A 419 32.99 -18.38 -5.39
C LEU A 419 34.03 -19.50 -5.53
N VAL A 420 35.06 -19.27 -6.34
CA VAL A 420 36.22 -20.17 -6.44
C VAL A 420 37.04 -20.12 -5.15
N ALA A 421 37.37 -18.92 -4.66
CA ALA A 421 38.17 -18.73 -3.45
C ALA A 421 37.47 -19.22 -2.16
N SER A 422 36.14 -19.20 -2.10
CA SER A 422 35.36 -19.76 -0.99
C SER A 422 35.12 -21.27 -1.08
N GLY A 423 35.51 -21.92 -2.19
CA GLY A 423 35.26 -23.35 -2.43
C GLY A 423 33.77 -23.69 -2.66
N GLN A 424 32.97 -22.71 -3.07
CA GLN A 424 31.52 -22.86 -3.25
C GLN A 424 31.11 -23.12 -4.71
N LEU A 425 31.98 -22.83 -5.70
CA LEU A 425 31.67 -23.09 -7.11
C LEU A 425 31.72 -24.60 -7.41
N LEU A 426 30.55 -25.19 -7.72
CA LEU A 426 30.41 -26.62 -8.05
C LEU A 426 30.55 -26.89 -9.55
N CYS A 427 29.91 -26.08 -10.40
CA CYS A 427 30.03 -26.17 -11.85
C CYS A 427 29.62 -24.87 -12.56
N GLU A 428 30.08 -24.74 -13.80
CA GLU A 428 29.66 -23.71 -14.76
C GLU A 428 29.22 -24.42 -16.05
N SER A 429 28.09 -24.02 -16.62
CA SER A 429 27.53 -24.63 -17.84
C SER A 429 26.88 -23.59 -18.75
N ALA A 430 26.99 -23.83 -20.06
CA ALA A 430 26.27 -23.06 -21.07
C ALA A 430 24.79 -23.48 -21.20
N THR A 431 24.41 -24.64 -20.66
CA THR A 431 23.06 -25.21 -20.78
C THR A 431 22.57 -25.80 -19.45
N LEU A 432 21.25 -25.74 -19.21
CA LEU A 432 20.61 -26.40 -18.09
C LEU A 432 20.44 -27.89 -18.42
N THR A 433 21.17 -28.77 -17.73
CA THR A 433 21.12 -30.21 -17.98
C THR A 433 20.35 -30.96 -16.87
N PRO A 434 19.82 -32.17 -17.14
CA PRO A 434 19.13 -32.97 -16.13
C PRO A 434 19.99 -33.26 -14.89
N GLU A 435 21.32 -33.40 -15.05
CA GLU A 435 22.25 -33.71 -13.95
C GLU A 435 22.47 -32.51 -13.03
N ILE A 436 22.42 -31.28 -13.58
CA ILE A 436 22.44 -30.03 -12.81
C ILE A 436 21.13 -29.90 -12.02
N LEU A 437 19.98 -30.14 -12.66
CA LEU A 437 18.66 -30.09 -12.03
C LEU A 437 18.48 -31.13 -10.91
N ALA A 438 18.89 -32.38 -11.12
CA ALA A 438 18.81 -33.44 -10.13
C ALA A 438 19.64 -33.15 -8.86
N ARG A 439 20.66 -32.28 -8.97
CA ARG A 439 21.46 -31.81 -7.84
C ARG A 439 20.93 -30.53 -7.21
N THR A 440 20.09 -29.77 -7.90
CA THR A 440 19.61 -28.45 -7.46
C THR A 440 18.60 -28.57 -6.31
N ASP A 441 18.81 -27.79 -5.25
CA ASP A 441 17.84 -27.56 -4.17
C ASP A 441 17.09 -26.24 -4.37
N VAL A 442 17.76 -25.24 -4.94
CA VAL A 442 17.18 -23.93 -5.29
C VAL A 442 17.56 -23.57 -6.72
N LEU A 443 16.57 -23.44 -7.61
CA LEU A 443 16.75 -22.94 -8.97
C LEU A 443 16.37 -21.46 -9.01
N TYR A 444 17.37 -20.58 -9.04
CA TYR A 444 17.20 -19.14 -9.10
C TYR A 444 17.28 -18.66 -10.55
N CYS A 445 16.13 -18.49 -11.18
CA CYS A 445 15.99 -18.02 -12.55
C CYS A 445 16.08 -16.49 -12.62
N THR A 446 16.58 -15.95 -13.74
CA THR A 446 16.71 -14.51 -13.99
C THR A 446 16.14 -14.11 -15.35
N ARG A 447 15.56 -12.90 -15.41
CA ARG A 447 15.01 -12.36 -16.65
C ARG A 447 16.13 -11.96 -17.62
N VAL A 448 16.20 -12.65 -18.76
CA VAL A 448 17.01 -12.23 -19.90
C VAL A 448 16.47 -10.89 -20.43
N GLN A 449 17.23 -9.81 -20.21
CA GLN A 449 16.81 -8.44 -20.56
C GLN A 449 17.05 -8.15 -22.05
N ARG A 450 15.99 -8.04 -22.86
CA ARG A 450 16.10 -7.67 -24.29
C ARG A 450 16.87 -6.36 -24.49
N GLU A 451 16.68 -5.42 -23.56
CA GLU A 451 17.32 -4.12 -23.47
C GLU A 451 18.84 -4.16 -23.19
N ARG A 452 19.45 -5.35 -23.06
CA ARG A 452 20.90 -5.56 -22.87
C ARG A 452 21.62 -6.20 -24.06
N PHE A 453 20.92 -6.47 -25.17
CA PHE A 453 21.52 -7.08 -26.37
C PHE A 453 21.61 -6.07 -27.53
N ASP A 454 22.77 -6.01 -28.18
CA ASP A 454 22.98 -5.18 -29.39
C ASP A 454 22.17 -5.67 -30.61
N SER A 455 21.70 -6.92 -30.57
CA SER A 455 21.07 -7.63 -31.68
C SER A 455 19.87 -8.42 -31.18
N VAL A 456 18.76 -8.30 -31.89
CA VAL A 456 17.49 -8.98 -31.59
C VAL A 456 17.61 -10.49 -31.86
N GLU A 457 18.47 -10.87 -32.80
CA GLU A 457 18.80 -12.25 -33.18
C GLU A 457 19.52 -12.97 -32.03
N LYS A 458 20.53 -12.34 -31.42
CA LYS A 458 21.21 -12.87 -30.21
C LYS A 458 20.20 -13.10 -29.08
N TYR A 459 19.31 -12.14 -28.83
CA TYR A 459 18.27 -12.26 -27.81
C TYR A 459 17.32 -13.43 -28.10
N HIS A 460 16.83 -13.61 -29.34
CA HIS A 460 15.94 -14.72 -29.68
C HIS A 460 16.62 -16.10 -29.60
N GLN A 461 17.91 -16.19 -29.94
CA GLN A 461 18.70 -17.42 -29.76
C GLN A 461 18.79 -17.82 -28.28
N VAL A 462 18.89 -16.85 -27.37
CA VAL A 462 19.03 -17.08 -25.93
C VAL A 462 17.69 -17.29 -25.21
N LYS A 463 16.65 -16.48 -25.53
CA LYS A 463 15.39 -16.42 -24.78
C LYS A 463 14.73 -17.79 -24.59
N ASN A 464 14.76 -18.63 -25.62
CA ASN A 464 14.07 -19.92 -25.63
C ASN A 464 14.91 -21.07 -25.04
N SER A 465 16.23 -20.91 -24.90
CA SER A 465 17.13 -21.98 -24.43
C SER A 465 17.09 -22.22 -22.91
N TYR A 466 16.43 -21.32 -22.16
CA TYR A 466 16.35 -21.37 -20.70
C TYR A 466 14.90 -21.20 -20.19
N ARG A 467 13.91 -21.56 -21.02
CA ARG A 467 12.51 -21.69 -20.58
C ARG A 467 12.40 -22.86 -19.60
N LEU A 468 12.01 -22.58 -18.37
CA LEU A 468 11.63 -23.58 -17.39
C LEU A 468 10.15 -23.95 -17.59
N ASP A 469 9.87 -25.25 -17.74
CA ASP A 469 8.53 -25.83 -17.93
C ASP A 469 8.37 -27.16 -17.16
N ASN A 470 7.17 -27.73 -17.14
CA ASN A 470 6.94 -29.00 -16.44
C ASN A 470 7.66 -30.19 -17.09
N ALA A 471 8.11 -30.09 -18.34
CA ALA A 471 8.93 -31.12 -18.96
C ALA A 471 10.36 -31.12 -18.39
N THR A 472 10.93 -29.93 -18.20
CA THR A 472 12.25 -29.68 -17.63
C THR A 472 12.30 -30.09 -16.15
N LEU A 473 11.27 -29.72 -15.39
CA LEU A 473 11.16 -29.99 -13.95
C LEU A 473 11.03 -31.48 -13.58
N LYS A 474 10.74 -32.39 -14.53
CA LYS A 474 10.68 -33.85 -14.29
C LYS A 474 11.97 -34.46 -13.71
N ASN A 475 13.11 -33.79 -13.91
CA ASN A 475 14.42 -34.25 -13.42
C ASN A 475 14.90 -33.49 -12.16
N ALA A 476 14.08 -32.56 -11.62
CA ALA A 476 14.40 -31.84 -10.40
C ALA A 476 14.14 -32.69 -9.14
N LYS A 477 14.68 -32.26 -7.99
CA LYS A 477 14.29 -32.83 -6.68
C LYS A 477 12.82 -32.48 -6.40
N SER A 478 12.09 -33.38 -5.76
CA SER A 478 10.71 -33.13 -5.31
C SER A 478 10.59 -32.04 -4.25
N SER A 479 11.71 -31.66 -3.62
CA SER A 479 11.83 -30.53 -2.69
C SER A 479 12.58 -29.32 -3.30
N MET A 480 12.74 -29.24 -4.63
CA MET A 480 13.43 -28.12 -5.25
C MET A 480 12.56 -26.87 -5.26
N VAL A 481 13.10 -25.75 -4.79
CA VAL A 481 12.44 -24.43 -4.83
C VAL A 481 12.82 -23.71 -6.11
N VAL A 482 11.83 -23.18 -6.84
CA VAL A 482 12.04 -22.24 -7.95
C VAL A 482 11.92 -20.81 -7.43
N LEU A 483 12.95 -19.99 -7.65
CA LEU A 483 12.99 -18.57 -7.29
C LEU A 483 13.20 -17.72 -8.55
N HIS A 484 12.61 -16.52 -8.56
CA HIS A 484 12.81 -15.55 -9.63
C HIS A 484 12.63 -14.12 -9.05
N PRO A 485 13.57 -13.18 -9.29
CA PRO A 485 13.50 -11.84 -8.70
C PRO A 485 12.38 -10.97 -9.31
N LEU A 486 11.79 -11.41 -10.43
CA LEU A 486 10.66 -10.82 -11.19
C LEU A 486 10.94 -9.42 -11.79
N PRO A 487 10.07 -8.90 -12.69
CA PRO A 487 9.03 -9.62 -13.44
C PRO A 487 9.63 -10.70 -14.36
N ARG A 488 8.86 -11.74 -14.68
CA ARG A 488 9.26 -12.76 -15.66
C ARG A 488 8.82 -12.40 -17.06
N ASN A 489 9.51 -12.91 -18.09
CA ASN A 489 8.98 -13.05 -19.44
C ASN A 489 8.56 -14.53 -19.66
N GLU A 490 9.30 -15.28 -20.51
CA GLU A 490 9.01 -16.70 -20.85
C GLU A 490 9.98 -17.68 -20.18
N GLU A 491 10.95 -17.20 -19.41
CA GLU A 491 11.98 -18.01 -18.74
C GLU A 491 11.40 -18.96 -17.66
N VAL A 492 10.16 -18.75 -17.23
CA VAL A 492 9.38 -19.70 -16.44
C VAL A 492 7.95 -19.70 -16.99
N ALA A 493 7.46 -20.86 -17.43
CA ALA A 493 6.15 -21.04 -18.04
C ALA A 493 4.97 -20.75 -17.08
N GLU A 494 3.76 -20.63 -17.62
CA GLU A 494 2.53 -20.45 -16.83
C GLU A 494 1.93 -21.77 -16.32
N GLU A 495 2.32 -22.89 -16.92
CA GLU A 495 2.08 -24.26 -16.44
C GLU A 495 3.05 -24.65 -15.31
#